data_AF-A0A7W2G110-F1
#
_entry.id   AF-A0A7W2G110-F1
#
_cell.length_a   1.000
_cell.length_b   1.000
_cell.length_c   1.000
_cell.angle_alpha   90.00
_cell.angle_beta   90.00
_cell.angle_gamma   90.00
#
_symmetry.space_group_name_H-M   'P 1'
#
loop_
_entity.id
_entity.type
_entity.pdbx_description
1 polymer ?
#
loop_
_entity_poly.entity_id
_entity_poly.type
_entity_poly.pdbx_seq_one_letter_code
_entity_poly.pdbx_strand_id
1 'polypeptide(L)'
;MSERKSTNFNWELYPNKGFGNIPFGLNISQIDFIENTLGKLNSLYNPLNSNSETYELLKGIVSDEEIKELMKQMEDINIDQNVKIQEFSSLNGMKISFEDELLTDFFATDFVTNLHFQSIPIFSSNPLFLIKEISTILSEIPLAKGKEIIFPKNHIYLYDFLNEDGHETSHKERTVNWRNASRILGVSIDDYKELNLYL
;
A
#
# COMPACT_ATOMS: atom_id res chain seq x y z
N MET A 1 -3.19 -11.16 -41.81
CA MET A 1 -2.25 -10.88 -40.71
C MET A 1 -2.79 -9.70 -39.94
N SER A 2 -3.45 -9.97 -38.81
CA SER A 2 -3.89 -8.91 -37.90
C SER A 2 -2.80 -8.76 -36.84
N GLU A 3 -2.20 -7.59 -36.78
CA GLU A 3 -1.24 -7.21 -35.75
C GLU A 3 -1.90 -7.41 -34.39
N ARG A 4 -1.35 -8.33 -33.60
CA ARG A 4 -1.70 -8.48 -32.19
C ARG A 4 -1.31 -7.17 -31.53
N LYS A 5 -2.28 -6.30 -31.23
CA LYS A 5 -2.11 -5.19 -30.29
C LYS A 5 -1.49 -5.77 -29.02
N SER A 6 -0.30 -5.30 -28.66
CA SER A 6 0.42 -5.75 -27.47
C SER A 6 -0.52 -5.67 -26.27
N THR A 7 -0.70 -6.78 -25.58
CA THR A 7 -1.36 -6.83 -24.28
C THR A 7 -0.70 -5.79 -23.37
N ASN A 8 -1.53 -4.97 -22.74
CA ASN A 8 -1.12 -3.77 -22.03
C ASN A 8 -0.47 -4.16 -20.67
N PHE A 9 0.83 -4.48 -20.68
CA PHE A 9 1.63 -4.94 -19.52
C PHE A 9 1.81 -3.90 -18.39
N ASN A 10 1.10 -2.78 -18.42
CA ASN A 10 1.37 -1.63 -17.55
C ASN A 10 0.69 -1.70 -16.16
N TRP A 11 -0.29 -2.59 -15.96
CA TRP A 11 -1.09 -2.66 -14.73
C TRP A 11 -0.89 -3.95 -13.94
N GLU A 12 0.38 -4.27 -13.70
CA GLU A 12 0.82 -5.52 -13.10
C GLU A 12 1.57 -5.23 -11.80
N LEU A 13 1.17 -5.89 -10.71
CA LEU A 13 1.88 -5.84 -9.44
C LEU A 13 3.11 -6.76 -9.50
N TYR A 14 4.30 -6.20 -9.30
CA TYR A 14 5.53 -6.97 -9.21
C TYR A 14 6.13 -6.85 -7.80
N PRO A 15 6.00 -7.89 -6.95
CA PRO A 15 6.46 -7.82 -5.56
C PRO A 15 7.95 -7.51 -5.49
N ASN A 16 8.33 -6.65 -4.53
CA ASN A 16 9.69 -6.12 -4.34
C ASN A 16 10.31 -5.39 -5.55
N LYS A 17 9.60 -5.27 -6.68
CA LYS A 17 10.12 -4.64 -7.90
C LYS A 17 9.40 -3.35 -8.25
N GLY A 18 8.07 -3.29 -8.08
CA GLY A 18 7.27 -2.10 -8.33
C GLY A 18 5.94 -2.42 -9.02
N PHE A 19 5.59 -1.63 -10.03
CA PHE A 19 4.31 -1.67 -10.72
C PHE A 19 4.48 -1.47 -12.23
N GLY A 20 4.11 -2.46 -13.05
CA GLY A 20 4.30 -2.38 -14.50
C GLY A 20 5.78 -2.07 -14.84
N ASN A 21 6.01 -0.92 -15.48
CA ASN A 21 7.34 -0.42 -15.81
C ASN A 21 7.90 0.60 -14.78
N ILE A 22 7.21 0.81 -13.67
CA ILE A 22 7.57 1.75 -12.60
C ILE A 22 8.26 0.97 -11.47
N PRO A 23 9.61 0.98 -11.40
CA PRO A 23 10.30 0.30 -10.33
C PRO A 23 10.23 1.08 -9.01
N PHE A 24 10.31 0.36 -7.88
CA PHE A 24 10.63 0.98 -6.60
C PHE A 24 12.01 1.66 -6.64
N GLY A 25 12.21 2.66 -5.78
CA GLY A 25 13.45 3.43 -5.72
C GLY A 25 13.60 4.52 -6.78
N LEU A 26 12.58 4.77 -7.61
CA LEU A 26 12.55 5.98 -8.43
C LEU A 26 12.55 7.21 -7.55
N ASN A 27 13.36 8.20 -7.91
CA ASN A 27 13.38 9.47 -7.19
C ASN A 27 12.15 10.31 -7.55
N ILE A 28 11.62 11.08 -6.59
CA ILE A 28 10.45 11.94 -6.78
C ILE A 28 10.62 12.97 -7.90
N SER A 29 11.85 13.37 -8.22
CA SER A 29 12.15 14.21 -9.40
C SER A 29 11.76 13.55 -10.73
N GLN A 30 11.51 12.24 -10.74
CA GLN A 30 11.06 11.46 -11.89
C GLN A 30 9.54 11.23 -11.88
N ILE A 31 8.77 12.02 -11.13
CA ILE A 31 7.30 11.87 -11.03
C ILE A 31 6.59 11.86 -12.39
N ASP A 32 7.07 12.64 -13.36
CA ASP A 32 6.52 12.68 -14.72
C ASP A 32 6.55 11.29 -15.41
N PHE A 33 7.55 10.46 -15.12
CA PHE A 33 7.61 9.08 -15.63
C PHE A 33 6.46 8.23 -15.06
N ILE A 34 6.11 8.46 -13.80
CA ILE A 34 5.01 7.77 -13.14
C ILE A 34 3.68 8.29 -13.67
N GLU A 35 3.53 9.61 -13.84
CA GLU A 35 2.31 10.22 -14.40
C GLU A 35 2.01 9.73 -15.82
N ASN A 36 3.04 9.47 -16.63
CA ASN A 36 2.87 8.87 -17.96
C ASN A 36 2.19 7.48 -17.93
N THR A 37 2.25 6.78 -16.80
CA THR A 37 1.65 5.45 -16.62
C THR A 37 0.34 5.51 -15.83
N LEU A 38 0.32 6.24 -14.72
CA LEU A 38 -0.82 6.31 -13.79
C LEU A 38 -1.80 7.44 -14.10
N GLY A 39 -1.45 8.34 -15.03
CA GLY A 39 -2.14 9.61 -15.22
C GLY A 39 -1.68 10.66 -14.21
N LYS A 40 -2.27 11.86 -14.31
CA LYS A 40 -1.94 12.99 -13.43
C LYS A 40 -2.07 12.61 -11.95
N LEU A 41 -1.03 12.94 -11.19
CA LEU A 41 -0.94 12.73 -9.76
C LEU A 41 -1.24 14.04 -9.02
N ASN A 42 -2.03 13.93 -7.95
CA ASN A 42 -2.30 15.04 -7.05
C ASN A 42 -1.60 14.74 -5.73
N SER A 43 -0.77 15.68 -5.27
CA SER A 43 -0.14 15.60 -3.96
C SER A 43 -1.22 15.54 -2.89
N LEU A 44 -1.13 14.53 -2.03
CA LEU A 44 -1.89 14.48 -0.80
C LEU A 44 -1.07 15.26 0.22
N TYR A 45 -1.64 16.37 0.70
CA TYR A 45 -1.02 17.10 1.79
C TYR A 45 -0.93 16.18 3.01
N ASN A 46 0.29 15.85 3.44
CA ASN A 46 0.53 15.06 4.63
C ASN A 46 0.96 16.02 5.77
N PRO A 47 0.05 16.40 6.69
CA PRO A 47 0.36 17.35 7.76
C PRO A 47 1.39 16.84 8.78
N LEU A 48 1.76 15.56 8.71
CA LEU A 48 2.63 14.91 9.70
C LEU A 48 4.13 15.20 9.53
N ASN A 49 4.54 15.94 8.49
CA ASN A 49 5.96 16.16 8.21
C ASN A 49 6.59 17.35 8.96
N SER A 50 5.86 18.08 9.80
CA SER A 50 6.51 18.95 10.78
C SER A 50 5.69 19.15 12.05
N ASN A 51 6.39 19.01 13.19
CA ASN A 51 5.89 19.38 14.51
C ASN A 51 5.37 20.82 14.55
N SER A 52 5.93 21.72 13.72
CA SER A 52 5.47 23.10 13.56
C SER A 52 4.14 23.24 12.83
N GLU A 53 3.89 22.47 11.77
CA GLU A 53 2.63 22.54 11.02
C GLU A 53 1.49 21.85 11.80
N THR A 54 1.79 20.75 12.48
CA THR A 54 0.83 20.10 13.40
C THR A 54 0.49 21.03 14.57
N TYR A 55 1.48 21.72 15.15
CA TYR A 55 1.25 22.73 16.18
C TYR A 55 0.34 23.85 15.68
N GLU A 56 0.64 24.47 14.53
CA GLU A 56 -0.18 25.56 13.98
C GLU A 56 -1.59 25.11 13.54
N LEU A 57 -1.79 23.85 13.13
CA LEU A 57 -3.12 23.29 12.83
C LEU A 57 -3.96 23.04 14.09
N LEU A 58 -3.34 22.64 15.19
CA LEU A 58 -4.01 22.37 16.47
C LEU A 58 -4.23 23.64 17.31
N LYS A 59 -3.42 24.66 17.07
CA LYS A 59 -3.47 25.97 17.74
C LYS A 59 -4.79 26.67 17.42
N GLY A 60 -5.67 26.70 18.42
CA GLY A 60 -7.02 27.27 18.32
C GLY A 60 -8.16 26.25 18.37
N ILE A 61 -7.85 24.95 18.32
CA ILE A 61 -8.82 23.85 18.48
C ILE A 61 -8.69 23.21 19.87
N VAL A 62 -7.45 23.07 20.35
CA VAL A 62 -7.09 22.50 21.66
C VAL A 62 -6.16 23.46 22.41
N SER A 63 -6.09 23.30 23.74
CA SER A 63 -5.25 24.15 24.59
C SER A 63 -3.76 23.87 24.37
N ASP A 64 -2.91 24.88 24.60
CA ASP A 64 -1.45 24.73 24.46
C ASP A 64 -0.86 23.61 25.34
N GLU A 65 -1.50 23.30 26.46
CA GLU A 65 -1.11 22.20 27.36
C GLU A 65 -1.44 20.83 26.76
N GLU A 66 -2.61 20.69 26.13
CA GLU A 66 -3.00 19.45 25.41
C GLU A 66 -2.14 19.23 24.18
N ILE A 67 -1.78 20.28 23.44
CA ILE A 67 -0.89 20.17 22.28
C ILE A 67 0.50 19.68 22.73
N LYS A 68 1.04 20.22 23.84
CA LYS A 68 2.32 19.77 24.38
C LYS A 68 2.28 18.30 24.83
N GLU A 69 1.18 17.87 25.44
CA GLU A 69 1.02 16.48 25.86
C GLU A 69 0.92 15.53 24.66
N LEU A 70 0.17 15.91 23.62
CA LEU A 70 0.11 15.21 22.34
C LEU A 70 1.48 15.12 21.66
N MET A 71 2.21 16.23 21.57
CA MET A 71 3.55 16.25 20.97
C MET A 71 4.53 15.39 21.77
N LYS A 72 4.46 15.41 23.10
CA LYS A 72 5.29 14.56 23.96
C LYS A 72 4.96 13.08 23.79
N GLN A 73 3.69 12.71 23.65
CA GLN A 73 3.29 11.34 23.31
C GLN A 73 3.79 10.93 21.93
N MET A 74 3.85 11.85 20.97
CA MET A 74 4.43 11.60 19.64
C MET A 74 5.96 11.48 19.65
N GLU A 75 6.66 12.14 20.58
CA GLU A 75 8.10 11.98 20.81
C GLU A 75 8.44 10.67 21.53
N ASP A 76 7.59 10.22 22.47
CA ASP A 76 7.76 8.96 23.20
C ASP A 76 7.53 7.72 22.30
N ILE A 77 6.77 7.88 21.22
CA ILE A 77 6.77 6.92 20.12
C ILE A 77 8.03 7.23 19.32
N ASN A 78 9.06 6.38 19.46
CA ASN A 78 10.37 6.48 18.81
C ASN A 78 10.27 6.30 17.27
N ILE A 79 9.43 7.11 16.62
CA ILE A 79 9.33 7.29 15.18
C ILE A 79 10.59 8.08 14.83
N ASP A 80 11.39 7.56 13.92
CA ASP A 80 12.48 8.34 13.34
C ASP A 80 11.84 9.53 12.60
N GLN A 81 11.69 10.66 13.29
CA GLN A 81 11.03 11.89 12.83
C GLN A 81 11.74 12.50 11.60
N ASN A 82 12.79 11.87 11.10
CA ASN A 82 13.56 12.27 9.94
C ASN A 82 13.06 11.68 8.63
N VAL A 83 12.24 10.62 8.64
CA VAL A 83 11.75 9.99 7.39
C VAL A 83 10.67 10.88 6.78
N LYS A 84 10.98 11.48 5.62
CA LYS A 84 10.02 12.34 4.91
C LYS A 84 9.11 11.50 4.04
N ILE A 85 7.82 11.46 4.36
CA ILE A 85 6.81 10.73 3.58
C ILE A 85 6.03 11.70 2.70
N GLN A 86 6.08 11.50 1.38
CA GLN A 86 5.27 12.27 0.42
C GLN A 86 4.31 11.33 -0.31
N GLU A 87 3.02 11.64 -0.26
CA GLU A 87 1.99 10.81 -0.88
C GLU A 87 1.33 11.53 -2.06
N PHE A 88 0.99 10.74 -3.09
CA PHE A 88 0.27 11.22 -4.26
C PHE A 88 -0.86 10.26 -4.58
N SER A 89 -1.94 10.80 -5.14
CA SER A 89 -3.08 10.03 -5.63
C SER A 89 -3.33 10.31 -7.10
N SER A 90 -3.61 9.26 -7.87
CA SER A 90 -4.16 9.38 -9.21
C SER A 90 -5.67 9.24 -9.20
N LEU A 91 -6.32 9.78 -10.23
CA LEU A 91 -7.78 9.76 -10.38
C LEU A 91 -8.38 8.35 -10.52
N ASN A 92 -7.56 7.35 -10.82
CA ASN A 92 -7.99 5.95 -10.96
C ASN A 92 -8.01 5.19 -9.63
N GLY A 93 -7.68 5.83 -8.50
CA GLY A 93 -7.73 5.20 -7.17
C GLY A 93 -6.41 4.56 -6.72
N MET A 94 -5.33 4.72 -7.49
CA MET A 94 -3.98 4.40 -7.02
C MET A 94 -3.44 5.55 -6.15
N LYS A 95 -2.69 5.18 -5.13
CA LYS A 95 -1.83 6.08 -4.38
C LYS A 95 -0.40 5.55 -4.43
N ILE A 96 0.55 6.47 -4.36
CA ILE A 96 1.97 6.16 -4.27
C ILE A 96 2.58 6.96 -3.13
N SER A 97 3.59 6.39 -2.48
CA SER A 97 4.32 7.08 -1.41
C SER A 97 5.82 7.05 -1.66
N PHE A 98 6.45 8.17 -1.36
CA PHE A 98 7.90 8.34 -1.38
C PHE A 98 8.40 8.48 0.05
N GLU A 99 9.42 7.72 0.41
CA GLU A 99 10.16 7.85 1.66
C GLU A 99 11.57 8.32 1.31
N ASP A 100 11.99 9.43 1.91
CA ASP A 100 13.29 10.07 1.62
C ASP A 100 13.51 10.27 0.11
N GLU A 101 12.47 10.78 -0.55
CA GLU A 101 12.40 11.05 -2.00
C GLU A 101 12.41 9.81 -2.90
N LEU A 102 12.39 8.59 -2.36
CA LEU A 102 12.39 7.34 -3.13
C LEU A 102 11.02 6.67 -3.09
N LEU A 103 10.54 6.20 -4.23
CA LEU A 103 9.28 5.48 -4.34
C LEU A 103 9.34 4.16 -3.58
N THR A 104 8.53 3.98 -2.54
CA THR A 104 8.56 2.79 -1.67
C THR A 104 7.25 2.03 -1.64
N ASP A 105 6.14 2.67 -2.01
CA ASP A 105 4.80 2.15 -1.75
C ASP A 105 3.85 2.41 -2.92
N PHE A 106 3.06 1.39 -3.24
CA PHE A 106 1.85 1.53 -4.02
C PHE A 106 0.66 1.05 -3.19
N PHE A 107 -0.44 1.78 -3.29
CA PHE A 107 -1.72 1.43 -2.68
C PHE A 107 -2.82 1.54 -3.73
N ALA A 108 -3.72 0.56 -3.75
CA ALA A 108 -4.84 0.52 -4.67
C ALA A 108 -6.12 0.14 -3.94
N THR A 109 -7.23 0.76 -4.35
CA THR A 109 -8.57 0.33 -3.94
C THR A 109 -9.25 -0.47 -5.05
N ASP A 110 -10.39 -1.07 -4.73
CA ASP A 110 -11.28 -1.77 -5.65
C ASP A 110 -11.77 -0.94 -6.87
N PHE A 111 -11.57 0.38 -6.88
CA PHE A 111 -11.79 1.23 -8.06
C PHE A 111 -10.77 0.97 -9.18
N VAL A 112 -9.60 0.40 -8.85
CA VAL A 112 -8.54 0.05 -9.81
C VAL A 112 -8.84 -1.29 -10.47
N THR A 113 -9.87 -1.32 -11.33
CA THR A 113 -10.41 -2.56 -11.92
C THR A 113 -9.45 -3.33 -12.84
N ASN A 114 -8.37 -2.70 -13.28
CA ASN A 114 -7.39 -3.25 -14.22
C ASN A 114 -6.07 -3.68 -13.56
N LEU A 115 -5.99 -3.73 -12.23
CA LEU A 115 -4.80 -4.22 -11.52
C LEU A 115 -4.74 -5.74 -11.52
N HIS A 116 -3.58 -6.29 -11.87
CA HIS A 116 -3.34 -7.74 -11.96
C HIS A 116 -2.13 -8.19 -11.13
N PHE A 117 -2.12 -9.48 -10.78
CA PHE A 117 -0.97 -10.24 -10.30
C PHE A 117 -0.78 -11.51 -11.14
N GLN A 118 0.35 -11.66 -11.83
CA GLN A 118 0.60 -12.65 -12.87
C GLN A 118 -0.59 -12.81 -13.83
N SER A 119 -1.12 -11.70 -14.38
CA SER A 119 -2.32 -11.69 -15.23
C SER A 119 -3.63 -12.11 -14.56
N ILE A 120 -3.66 -12.31 -13.24
CA ILE A 120 -4.87 -12.57 -12.45
C ILE A 120 -5.42 -11.22 -11.96
N PRO A 121 -6.66 -10.83 -12.32
CA PRO A 121 -7.26 -9.58 -11.83
C PRO A 121 -7.38 -9.58 -10.30
N ILE A 122 -6.83 -8.59 -9.61
CA ILE A 122 -6.80 -8.58 -8.14
C ILE A 122 -8.21 -8.43 -7.56
N PHE A 123 -8.97 -7.41 -7.98
CA PHE A 123 -10.23 -7.09 -7.32
C PHE A 123 -11.45 -7.87 -7.81
N SER A 124 -11.40 -8.43 -9.03
CA SER A 124 -12.52 -9.14 -9.64
C SER A 124 -12.38 -10.67 -9.62
N SER A 125 -11.22 -11.21 -9.20
CA SER A 125 -11.05 -12.64 -9.00
C SER A 125 -11.69 -13.11 -7.69
N ASN A 126 -11.95 -14.42 -7.59
CA ASN A 126 -12.28 -15.04 -6.31
C ASN A 126 -11.11 -14.85 -5.32
N PRO A 127 -11.32 -14.30 -4.11
CA PRO A 127 -10.23 -13.99 -3.19
C PRO A 127 -9.40 -15.19 -2.77
N LEU A 128 -10.05 -16.32 -2.46
CA LEU A 128 -9.36 -17.53 -2.05
C LEU A 128 -8.47 -18.06 -3.19
N PHE A 129 -8.96 -18.03 -4.42
CA PHE A 129 -8.17 -18.37 -5.60
C PHE A 129 -6.96 -17.43 -5.76
N LEU A 130 -7.18 -16.12 -5.75
CA LEU A 130 -6.09 -15.13 -5.88
C LEU A 130 -5.00 -15.33 -4.82
N ILE A 131 -5.39 -15.48 -3.56
CA ILE A 131 -4.44 -15.62 -2.44
C ILE A 131 -3.67 -16.95 -2.53
N LYS A 132 -4.32 -18.04 -2.96
CA LYS A 132 -3.64 -19.31 -3.26
C LYS A 132 -2.61 -19.18 -4.37
N GLU A 133 -2.96 -18.48 -5.43
CA GLU A 133 -2.04 -18.27 -6.56
C GLU A 133 -0.85 -17.40 -6.14
N ILE A 134 -1.07 -16.30 -5.41
CA ILE A 134 0.01 -15.48 -4.84
C ILE A 134 0.92 -16.33 -3.95
N SER A 135 0.34 -17.10 -3.02
CA SER A 135 1.08 -18.00 -2.14
C SER A 135 1.93 -19.01 -2.90
N THR A 136 1.37 -19.62 -3.94
CA THR A 136 2.05 -20.62 -4.78
C THR A 136 3.19 -19.98 -5.59
N ILE A 137 2.91 -18.87 -6.28
CA ILE A 137 3.88 -18.17 -7.14
C ILE A 137 5.05 -17.61 -6.32
N LEU A 138 4.77 -17.07 -5.14
CA LEU A 138 5.78 -16.50 -4.25
C LEU A 138 6.43 -17.53 -3.33
N SER A 139 5.91 -18.76 -3.30
CA SER A 139 6.34 -19.80 -2.35
C SER A 139 6.33 -19.29 -0.91
N GLU A 140 5.24 -18.63 -0.54
CA GLU A 140 5.08 -17.95 0.74
C GLU A 140 3.71 -18.26 1.35
N ILE A 141 3.71 -18.61 2.64
CA ILE A 141 2.48 -18.83 3.41
C ILE A 141 1.93 -17.45 3.84
N PRO A 142 0.71 -17.07 3.45
CA PRO A 142 0.12 -15.82 3.92
C PRO A 142 -0.22 -15.89 5.41
N LEU A 143 -0.06 -14.77 6.09
CA LEU A 143 -0.50 -14.59 7.47
C LEU A 143 -1.73 -13.70 7.51
N ALA A 144 -2.60 -13.87 8.50
CA ALA A 144 -3.82 -13.09 8.66
C ALA A 144 -4.02 -12.59 10.09
N LYS A 145 -4.63 -11.41 10.20
CA LYS A 145 -5.09 -10.80 11.47
C LYS A 145 -6.39 -10.04 11.18
N GLY A 146 -7.51 -10.51 11.72
CA GLY A 146 -8.82 -9.91 11.44
C GLY A 146 -9.19 -9.99 9.95
N LYS A 147 -9.11 -8.86 9.24
CA LYS A 147 -9.42 -8.71 7.80
C LYS A 147 -8.19 -8.43 6.92
N GLU A 148 -7.01 -8.35 7.54
CA GLU A 148 -5.77 -8.12 6.82
C GLU A 148 -5.04 -9.46 6.58
N ILE A 149 -4.56 -9.63 5.36
CA ILE A 149 -3.76 -10.76 4.92
C ILE A 149 -2.44 -10.21 4.40
N ILE A 150 -1.33 -10.79 4.83
CA ILE A 150 0.01 -10.32 4.50
C ILE A 150 0.87 -11.43 3.92
N PHE A 151 1.71 -11.05 2.96
CA PHE A 151 2.84 -11.82 2.46
C PHE A 151 4.12 -11.10 2.93
N PRO A 152 4.59 -11.36 4.17
CA PRO A 152 5.61 -10.56 4.84
C PRO A 152 6.95 -10.48 4.09
N LYS A 153 7.42 -11.56 3.46
CA LYS A 153 8.68 -11.60 2.70
C LYS A 153 8.61 -10.82 1.39
N ASN A 154 7.40 -10.70 0.84
CA ASN A 154 7.14 -9.99 -0.41
C ASN A 154 6.49 -8.61 -0.21
N HIS A 155 6.26 -8.22 1.05
CA HIS A 155 5.69 -6.94 1.47
C HIS A 155 4.37 -6.61 0.75
N ILE A 156 3.50 -7.61 0.60
CA ILE A 156 2.15 -7.45 0.04
C ILE A 156 1.15 -7.53 1.17
N TYR A 157 0.16 -6.66 1.14
CA TYR A 157 -0.89 -6.58 2.13
C TYR A 157 -2.23 -6.43 1.44
N LEU A 158 -3.17 -7.29 1.79
CA LEU A 158 -4.51 -7.36 1.23
C LEU A 158 -5.50 -7.14 2.36
N TYR A 159 -6.44 -6.21 2.20
CA TYR A 159 -7.45 -5.93 3.21
C TYR A 159 -8.87 -6.21 2.68
N ASP A 160 -9.67 -6.87 3.51
CA ASP A 160 -11.06 -7.25 3.26
C ASP A 160 -11.26 -8.19 2.05
N PHE A 161 -10.25 -9.03 1.78
CA PHE A 161 -10.34 -10.13 0.81
C PHE A 161 -10.89 -11.40 1.46
N LEU A 162 -10.23 -11.85 2.53
CA LEU A 162 -10.67 -12.91 3.43
C LEU A 162 -10.50 -12.43 4.87
N ASN A 163 -11.18 -13.08 5.81
CA ASN A 163 -10.89 -12.96 7.23
C ASN A 163 -9.84 -13.99 7.67
N GLU A 164 -9.44 -13.92 8.95
CA GLU A 164 -8.48 -14.85 9.56
C GLU A 164 -8.92 -16.33 9.54
N ASP A 165 -10.22 -16.59 9.41
CA ASP A 165 -10.78 -17.94 9.25
C ASP A 165 -10.78 -18.42 7.78
N GLY A 166 -10.23 -17.64 6.84
CA GLY A 166 -10.19 -18.00 5.42
C GLY A 166 -11.51 -17.85 4.67
N HIS A 167 -12.51 -17.20 5.28
CA HIS A 167 -13.78 -16.90 4.65
C HIS A 167 -13.74 -15.54 3.94
N GLU A 168 -14.35 -15.47 2.76
CA GLU A 168 -14.52 -14.22 2.03
C GLU A 168 -15.37 -13.24 2.84
N THR A 169 -14.93 -11.97 2.87
CA THR A 169 -15.59 -10.91 3.62
C THR A 169 -16.53 -10.09 2.72
N SER A 170 -16.08 -8.94 2.22
CA SER A 170 -16.83 -8.01 1.38
C SER A 170 -16.21 -7.95 -0.02
N HIS A 171 -17.02 -7.72 -1.05
CA HIS A 171 -16.53 -7.39 -2.39
C HIS A 171 -16.22 -5.91 -2.58
N LYS A 172 -16.58 -5.07 -1.61
CA LYS A 172 -16.40 -3.62 -1.64
C LYS A 172 -15.35 -3.19 -0.63
N GLU A 173 -14.66 -2.09 -0.94
CA GLU A 173 -13.65 -1.47 -0.08
C GLU A 173 -12.41 -2.35 0.13
N ARG A 174 -12.18 -3.31 -0.78
CA ARG A 174 -10.94 -4.07 -0.83
C ARG A 174 -9.80 -3.15 -1.16
N THR A 175 -8.67 -3.37 -0.49
CA THR A 175 -7.44 -2.63 -0.79
C THR A 175 -6.26 -3.57 -0.88
N VAL A 176 -5.33 -3.24 -1.78
CA VAL A 176 -4.02 -3.89 -1.84
C VAL A 176 -2.95 -2.84 -1.69
N ASN A 177 -1.94 -3.16 -0.90
CA ASN A 177 -0.76 -2.36 -0.69
C ASN A 177 0.46 -3.25 -0.94
N TRP A 178 1.46 -2.75 -1.65
CA TRP A 178 2.72 -3.46 -1.81
C TRP A 178 3.88 -2.49 -1.80
N ARG A 179 4.99 -2.97 -1.24
CA ARG A 179 6.11 -2.11 -0.86
C ARG A 179 7.44 -2.72 -1.27
N ASN A 180 8.49 -1.91 -1.25
CA ASN A 180 9.87 -2.37 -1.38
C ASN A 180 10.44 -2.94 -0.06
N ALA A 181 9.82 -2.61 1.07
CA ALA A 181 10.21 -3.03 2.41
C ALA A 181 8.98 -3.17 3.32
N SER A 182 9.18 -3.72 4.52
CA SER A 182 8.13 -3.79 5.54
C SER A 182 7.60 -2.39 5.88
N ARG A 183 6.32 -2.28 6.25
CA ARG A 183 5.73 -0.99 6.65
C ARG A 183 6.45 -0.42 7.87
N ILE A 184 6.73 0.88 7.82
CA ILE A 184 7.14 1.65 9.00
C ILE A 184 5.93 1.68 9.96
N LEU A 185 6.15 1.41 11.25
CA LEU A 185 5.10 1.35 12.29
C LEU A 185 4.01 0.27 12.02
N GLY A 186 4.36 -0.81 11.32
CA GLY A 186 3.47 -1.95 11.15
C GLY A 186 3.15 -2.64 12.48
N VAL A 187 2.02 -3.35 12.50
CA VAL A 187 1.68 -4.28 13.57
C VAL A 187 2.75 -5.37 13.65
N SER A 188 3.08 -5.83 14.88
CA SER A 188 4.03 -6.93 15.05
C SER A 188 3.57 -8.17 14.26
N ILE A 189 4.51 -8.83 13.58
CA ILE A 189 4.22 -10.06 12.84
C ILE A 189 3.73 -11.19 13.76
N ASP A 190 4.10 -11.14 15.05
CA ASP A 190 3.70 -12.10 16.07
C ASP A 190 2.18 -12.07 16.36
N ASP A 191 1.50 -11.00 15.98
CA ASP A 191 0.05 -10.88 16.14
C ASP A 191 -0.74 -11.56 15.00
N TYR A 192 -0.05 -12.02 13.95
CA TYR A 192 -0.67 -12.68 12.81
C TYR A 192 -0.58 -14.21 12.95
N LYS A 193 -1.53 -14.91 12.32
CA LYS A 193 -1.57 -16.37 12.25
C LYS A 193 -1.45 -16.83 10.82
N GLU A 194 -0.88 -18.01 10.60
CA GLU A 194 -0.91 -18.63 9.27
C GLU A 194 -2.35 -18.81 8.79
N LEU A 195 -2.63 -18.36 7.57
CA LEU A 195 -3.95 -18.49 6.98
C LEU A 195 -4.11 -19.87 6.35
N ASN A 196 -5.10 -20.64 6.81
CA ASN A 196 -5.39 -21.94 6.21
C ASN A 196 -6.12 -21.76 4.86
N LEU A 197 -5.42 -22.07 3.77
CA LEU A 197 -5.98 -21.98 2.42
C LEU A 197 -6.77 -23.24 2.00
N TYR A 198 -6.72 -24.35 2.74
CA TYR A 198 -7.27 -25.65 2.31
C TYR A 198 -8.51 -26.09 3.09
N LEU A 199 -9.32 -25.12 3.54
CA LEU A 199 -10.63 -25.36 4.16
C LEU A 199 -11.61 -26.05 3.20
#